data_AF-X7ZXH1-F1
#
_entry.id   AF-X7ZXH1-F1
#
_cell.length_a   1.000
_cell.length_b   1.000
_cell.length_c   1.000
_cell.angle_alpha   90.00
_cell.angle_beta   90.00
_cell.angle_gamma   90.00
#
_symmetry.space_group_name_H-M   'P 1'
#
loop_
_entity.id
_entity.type
_entity.pdbx_description
1 polymer ?
#
loop_
_entity_poly.entity_id
_entity_poly.type
_entity_poly.pdbx_seq_one_letter_code
_entity_poly.pdbx_strand_id
1 'polypeptide(L)'
;MRELMGYTWSRRDEWLHRRFGDLVRLVFACVPRRYRKHPRARAGWDRARGRIPADAPLVHTPARNLPPLDERGNPKHYCPNV
;
A
#
# COMPACT_ATOMS: atom_id res chain seq x y z
N MET A 1 14.19 -17.06 -10.42
CA MET A 1 12.73 -16.86 -10.24
C MET A 1 11.95 -16.91 -11.56
N ARG A 2 12.35 -16.22 -12.65
CA ARG A 2 11.56 -16.19 -13.90
C ARG A 2 11.71 -17.42 -14.80
N GLU A 3 12.93 -17.92 -14.97
CA GLU A 3 13.18 -19.22 -15.64
C GLU A 3 12.48 -20.37 -14.93
N LEU A 4 12.37 -20.29 -13.60
CA LEU A 4 11.64 -21.26 -12.77
C LEU A 4 10.12 -21.32 -13.08
N MET A 5 9.55 -20.27 -13.69
CA MET A 5 8.14 -20.20 -14.07
C MET A 5 7.90 -20.39 -15.57
N GLY A 6 8.94 -20.73 -16.36
CA GLY A 6 8.82 -21.01 -17.79
C GLY A 6 8.50 -19.79 -18.67
N TYR A 7 8.60 -18.56 -18.13
CA TYR A 7 8.34 -17.36 -18.91
C TYR A 7 9.53 -17.01 -19.81
N THR A 8 9.32 -16.99 -21.13
CA THR A 8 10.32 -16.54 -22.12
C THR A 8 10.03 -15.11 -22.55
N TRP A 9 11.01 -14.23 -22.42
CA TRP A 9 10.91 -12.84 -22.84
C TRP A 9 11.98 -12.52 -23.87
N SER A 10 11.62 -11.72 -24.86
CA SER A 10 12.60 -11.19 -25.80
C SER A 10 13.46 -10.12 -25.12
N ARG A 11 14.64 -9.83 -25.68
CA ARG A 11 15.48 -8.70 -25.23
C ARG A 11 14.74 -7.37 -25.24
N ARG A 12 13.75 -7.22 -26.14
CA ARG A 12 12.91 -6.01 -26.23
C ARG A 12 11.98 -5.89 -25.03
N ASP A 13 11.35 -6.99 -24.61
CA ASP A 13 10.44 -7.00 -23.46
C ASP A 13 11.17 -6.64 -22.17
N GLU A 14 12.37 -7.18 -22.00
CA GLU A 14 13.21 -6.85 -20.85
C GLU A 14 13.58 -5.35 -20.85
N TRP A 15 13.99 -4.81 -22.00
CA TRP A 15 14.31 -3.38 -22.12
C TRP A 15 13.08 -2.51 -21.79
N LEU A 16 11.92 -2.83 -22.37
CA LEU A 16 10.68 -2.10 -22.15
C LEU A 16 10.27 -2.13 -20.68
N HIS A 17 10.34 -3.30 -20.03
CA HIS A 17 9.99 -3.44 -18.62
C HIS A 17 10.90 -2.63 -17.69
N ARG A 18 12.21 -2.62 -17.97
CA ARG A 18 13.16 -1.79 -17.23
C ARG A 18 12.84 -0.30 -17.40
N ARG A 19 12.58 0.15 -18.63
CA ARG A 19 12.24 1.56 -18.91
C ARG A 19 10.90 1.97 -18.30
N PHE A 20 9.92 1.07 -18.32
CA PHE A 20 8.66 1.28 -17.64
C PHE A 20 8.87 1.45 -16.12
N GLY A 21 9.68 0.59 -15.50
CA GLY A 21 10.05 0.73 -14.09
C GLY A 21 10.74 2.06 -13.77
N ASP A 22 11.64 2.51 -14.65
CA ASP A 22 12.29 3.83 -14.54
C ASP A 22 11.29 4.98 -14.61
N LEU A 23 10.35 4.91 -15.55
CA LEU A 23 9.30 5.91 -15.70
C LEU A 23 8.39 5.95 -14.47
N VAL A 24 7.93 4.79 -13.99
CA VAL A 24 7.11 4.68 -12.78
C VAL A 24 7.85 5.27 -11.57
N ARG A 25 9.15 5.00 -11.42
CA ARG A 25 9.98 5.58 -10.35
C ARG A 25 10.03 7.10 -10.45
N LEU A 26 10.22 7.66 -11.64
CA LEU A 26 10.26 9.10 -11.87
C LEU A 26 8.92 9.74 -11.49
N VAL A 27 7.81 9.20 -11.99
CA VAL A 27 6.46 9.70 -11.67
C VAL A 27 6.20 9.63 -10.16
N PHE A 28 6.61 8.54 -9.52
CA PHE A 28 6.43 8.38 -8.07
C PHE A 28 7.29 9.35 -7.24
N ALA A 29 8.40 9.86 -7.79
CA ALA A 29 9.21 10.89 -7.13
C ALA A 29 8.47 12.23 -6.99
N CYS A 30 7.56 12.53 -7.93
CA CYS A 30 6.69 13.72 -7.87
C CYS A 30 5.56 13.59 -6.83
N VAL A 31 5.27 12.37 -6.34
CA VAL A 31 4.24 12.17 -5.30
C VAL A 31 4.73 12.71 -3.96
N PRO A 32 3.97 13.60 -3.29
CA PRO A 32 4.41 14.19 -2.04
C PRO A 32 4.73 13.10 -0.99
N ARG A 33 5.83 13.28 -0.25
CA ARG A 33 6.34 12.28 0.71
C ARG A 33 5.30 11.77 1.72
N ARG A 34 4.28 12.58 2.02
CA ARG A 34 3.14 12.20 2.87
C ARG A 34 2.27 11.12 2.24
N TYR A 35 1.96 11.23 0.95
CA TYR A 35 1.04 10.31 0.23
C TYR A 35 1.71 9.02 -0.21
N ARG A 36 3.05 8.98 -0.27
CA ARG A 36 3.81 7.75 -0.48
C ARG A 36 3.74 6.76 0.70
N LYS A 37 3.13 7.14 1.82
CA LYS A 37 3.01 6.31 3.02
C LYS A 37 1.65 5.63 3.06
N HIS A 38 1.63 4.35 3.48
CA HIS A 38 0.40 3.65 3.84
C HIS A 38 -0.41 4.46 4.87
N PRO A 39 -1.77 4.45 4.84
CA PRO A 39 -2.60 5.28 5.73
C PRO A 39 -2.21 5.24 7.20
N ARG A 40 -1.88 4.06 7.75
CA ARG A 40 -1.43 3.92 9.15
C ARG A 40 -0.09 4.60 9.43
N ALA A 41 0.89 4.45 8.54
CA ALA A 41 2.18 5.12 8.65
C ALA A 41 2.06 6.63 8.43
N ARG A 42 1.16 7.07 7.54
CA ARG A 42 0.83 8.48 7.34
C ARG A 42 0.21 9.10 8.58
N ALA A 43 -0.69 8.40 9.26
CA ALA A 43 -1.30 8.87 10.51
C ALA A 43 -0.23 9.08 11.61
N GLY A 44 0.70 8.13 11.80
CA GLY A 44 1.81 8.32 12.74
C GLY A 44 2.70 9.52 12.38
N TRP A 45 3.01 9.68 11.09
CA TRP A 45 3.77 10.83 10.59
C TRP A 45 3.06 12.17 10.79
N ASP A 46 1.75 12.21 10.60
CA ASP A 46 0.94 13.40 10.79
C ASP A 46 0.83 13.77 12.29
N ARG A 47 0.74 12.80 13.20
CA ARG A 47 0.85 13.02 14.66
C ARG A 47 2.20 13.64 15.04
N ALA A 48 3.29 13.02 14.59
CA ALA A 48 4.65 13.49 14.88
C ALA A 48 4.94 14.91 14.35
N ARG A 49 4.13 15.39 13.39
CA ARG A 49 4.24 16.73 12.80
C ARG A 49 3.15 17.69 13.28
N GLY A 50 2.34 17.29 14.25
CA GLY A 50 1.26 18.13 14.79
C GLY A 50 0.12 18.41 13.83
N ARG A 51 -0.03 17.64 12.75
CA ARG A 51 -1.15 17.79 11.79
C ARG A 51 -2.46 17.20 12.31
N ILE A 52 -2.36 16.23 13.21
CA ILE A 52 -3.48 15.67 13.97
C ILE A 52 -3.05 15.55 15.44
N PRO A 53 -4.00 15.59 16.39
CA PRO A 53 -3.71 15.44 17.81
C PRO A 53 -2.93 14.15 18.12
N ALA A 54 -2.08 14.17 19.13
CA ALA A 54 -1.27 13.01 19.52
C ALA A 54 -2.14 11.83 20.01
N ASP A 55 -3.28 12.15 20.62
CA ASP A 55 -4.32 11.26 21.10
C ASP A 55 -5.39 10.91 20.04
N ALA A 56 -5.24 11.39 18.80
CA ALA A 56 -6.18 11.07 17.74
C ALA A 56 -6.29 9.54 17.55
N PRO A 57 -7.51 9.00 17.36
CA PRO A 57 -7.74 7.56 17.28
C PRO A 57 -6.95 6.91 16.14
N LEU A 58 -6.68 5.60 16.29
CA LEU A 58 -5.98 4.86 15.26
C LEU A 58 -6.79 4.77 13.97
N VAL A 59 -6.10 4.81 12.83
CA VAL A 59 -6.73 4.57 11.54
C VAL A 59 -7.00 3.08 11.41
N HIS A 60 -8.28 2.75 11.31
CA HIS A 60 -8.78 1.38 11.12
C HIS A 60 -9.21 1.14 9.67
N THR A 61 -9.32 -0.13 9.30
CA THR A 61 -9.89 -0.54 8.01
C THR A 61 -11.35 -0.07 7.95
N PRO A 62 -11.81 0.57 6.85
CA PRO A 62 -13.19 1.02 6.73
C PRO A 62 -14.15 -0.16 6.57
N ALA A 63 -15.42 0.03 6.94
CA ALA A 63 -16.46 -1.01 6.91
C ALA A 63 -16.58 -1.73 5.56
N ARG A 64 -16.41 -1.01 4.43
CA ARG A 64 -16.48 -1.57 3.07
C ARG A 64 -15.37 -2.57 2.71
N ASN A 65 -14.26 -2.55 3.45
CA ASN A 65 -13.13 -3.46 3.24
C ASN A 65 -13.12 -4.60 4.28
N LEU A 66 -14.13 -4.65 5.16
CA LEU A 66 -14.28 -5.75 6.10
C LEU A 66 -14.71 -7.03 5.36
N PRO A 67 -14.40 -8.21 5.91
CA PRO A 67 -14.87 -9.45 5.35
C PRO A 67 -16.42 -9.54 5.38
N PRO A 68 -17.00 -10.49 4.61
CA PRO A 68 -18.39 -10.90 4.73
C PRO A 68 -18.82 -11.09 6.18
N LEU A 69 -20.10 -10.82 6.49
CA LEU A 69 -20.61 -10.78 7.86
C LEU A 69 -20.39 -12.11 8.62
N ASP A 70 -20.55 -13.23 7.93
CA ASP A 70 -20.34 -14.59 8.41
C ASP A 70 -18.88 -14.91 8.77
N GLU A 71 -17.92 -14.16 8.21
CA GLU A 71 -16.49 -14.30 8.49
C GLU A 71 -15.98 -13.26 9.54
N ARG A 72 -16.85 -12.35 9.99
CA ARG A 72 -16.49 -11.39 11.06
C ARG A 72 -16.43 -12.11 12.40
N GLY A 73 -15.32 -11.95 13.11
CA GLY A 73 -15.03 -12.67 14.35
C GLY A 73 -14.07 -13.85 14.16
N ASN A 74 -13.77 -14.24 12.92
CA ASN A 74 -12.69 -15.17 12.64
C ASN A 74 -11.33 -14.51 12.97
N PRO A 75 -10.48 -15.10 13.83
CA PRO A 75 -9.21 -14.49 14.25
C PRO A 75 -8.22 -14.26 13.09
N LYS A 76 -8.44 -14.90 11.92
CA LYS A 76 -7.67 -14.63 10.70
C LYS A 76 -7.90 -13.22 10.13
N HIS A 77 -9.02 -12.58 10.49
CA HIS A 77 -9.41 -11.28 9.98
C HIS A 77 -9.34 -10.20 11.06
N TYR A 78 -8.60 -9.13 10.77
CA TYR A 78 -8.67 -7.92 11.57
C TYR A 78 -9.98 -7.17 11.29
N CYS A 79 -10.96 -7.34 12.18
CA CYS A 79 -12.28 -6.71 12.10
C CYS A 79 -12.47 -5.71 13.26
N PRO A 80 -12.01 -4.46 13.11
CA PRO A 80 -12.29 -3.44 14.09
C PRO A 80 -13.79 -3.09 14.10
N ASN A 81 -14.33 -2.75 15.27
CA ASN A 81 -15.68 -2.20 15.40
C ASN A 81 -15.65 -0.74 14.90
N VAL A 82 -15.76 -0.57 13.59
CA VAL A 82 -15.76 0.73 12.88
C VAL A 82 -17.14 1.09 12.37
#